data_AF-A0ABD0ACS5-F1
#
_entry.id   AF-A0ABD0ACS5-F1
#
_cell.length_a   1.000
_cell.length_b   1.000
_cell.length_c   1.000
_cell.angle_alpha   90.00
_cell.angle_beta   90.00
_cell.angle_gamma   90.00
#
_symmetry.space_group_name_H-M   'P 1'
#
loop_
_entity.id
_entity.type
_entity.pdbx_description
1 polymer ?
#
loop_
_entity_poly.entity_id
_entity_poly.type
_entity_poly.pdbx_seq_one_letter_code
_entity_poly.pdbx_strand_id
1 'polypeptide(L)'
;MKLKRVWLVKLIFVLAFAIILAPKAKTTAASDADKPFYKNAMVNTYVYDEKGKRTKDKKILAGKAVGCYSMINYVGDKPYIMIGQNKYVAYMNVVGLDCQLNHNSYIYSSSGKRMKNSGVLLKNGLVTVYGGKKKINGSKYWAIGVGLYVKANNVETPKGEVTSDPNTQNQTTEPQTS
;
A
#
# COMPACT_ATOMS: atom_id res chain seq x y z
N MET A 1 68.12 -28.23 27.39
CA MET A 1 66.74 -28.01 27.89
C MET A 1 66.00 -29.33 27.88
N LYS A 2 65.53 -29.80 29.05
CA LYS A 2 64.79 -31.06 29.23
C LYS A 2 63.29 -30.77 29.24
N LEU A 3 62.53 -31.36 28.31
CA LEU A 3 61.07 -31.25 28.27
C LEU A 3 60.45 -32.40 29.08
N LYS A 4 59.55 -32.06 30.01
CA LYS A 4 58.91 -32.98 30.95
C LYS A 4 57.71 -33.72 30.33
N ARG A 5 57.46 -34.88 30.93
CA ARG A 5 56.63 -36.02 30.54
C ARG A 5 55.13 -35.86 30.86
N VAL A 6 54.30 -36.41 29.96
CA VAL A 6 53.19 -37.39 30.18
C VAL A 6 51.95 -36.96 31.00
N TRP A 7 50.74 -37.05 30.41
CA TRP A 7 49.69 -38.02 30.79
C TRP A 7 48.49 -38.08 29.82
N LEU A 8 48.09 -39.33 29.55
CA LEU A 8 46.93 -39.87 28.85
C LEU A 8 45.60 -39.36 29.44
N VAL A 9 44.48 -39.37 28.69
CA VAL A 9 43.15 -39.86 29.13
C VAL A 9 42.07 -39.66 28.03
N LYS A 10 41.60 -40.82 27.53
CA LYS A 10 40.24 -41.21 27.09
C LYS A 10 39.67 -40.74 25.74
N LEU A 11 39.73 -41.70 24.81
CA LEU A 11 38.80 -41.98 23.71
C LEU A 11 37.34 -42.10 24.20
N ILE A 12 36.38 -41.40 23.56
CA ILE A 12 34.94 -41.76 23.56
C ILE A 12 34.43 -41.66 22.12
N PHE A 13 34.00 -42.81 21.59
CA PHE A 13 33.20 -42.98 20.38
C PHE A 13 31.73 -43.02 20.82
N VAL A 14 30.87 -42.08 20.41
CA VAL A 14 29.40 -42.27 20.45
C VAL A 14 28.70 -41.48 19.33
N LEU A 15 28.14 -42.28 18.41
CA LEU A 15 26.89 -42.17 17.64
C LEU A 15 26.55 -40.95 16.76
N ALA A 16 26.20 -41.31 15.53
CA ALA A 16 25.51 -40.54 14.52
C ALA A 16 24.25 -39.82 15.03
N PHE A 17 24.06 -38.59 14.57
CA PHE A 17 22.74 -38.05 14.28
C PHE A 17 22.85 -37.13 13.07
N ALA A 18 22.63 -37.71 11.88
CA ALA A 18 22.23 -36.92 10.73
C ALA A 18 20.84 -36.37 11.03
N ILE A 19 20.75 -35.16 11.57
CA ILE A 19 19.49 -34.43 11.65
C ILE A 19 19.25 -33.84 10.25
N ILE A 20 18.48 -34.57 9.46
CA ILE A 20 17.79 -34.05 8.30
C ILE A 20 16.76 -33.05 8.84
N LEU A 21 16.98 -31.75 8.63
CA LEU A 21 15.91 -30.77 8.59
C LEU A 21 15.71 -30.34 7.13
N ALA A 22 14.96 -31.16 6.39
CA ALA A 22 14.16 -30.59 5.31
C ALA A 22 13.12 -29.68 5.99
N PRO A 23 12.94 -28.42 5.57
CA PRO A 23 11.80 -27.66 6.04
C PRO A 23 10.54 -28.36 5.53
N LYS A 24 9.81 -29.03 6.43
CA LYS A 24 8.43 -29.42 6.15
C LYS A 24 7.66 -28.14 5.88
N ALA A 25 7.26 -27.96 4.62
CA ALA A 25 6.34 -26.91 4.24
C ALA A 25 5.09 -27.02 5.12
N LYS A 26 4.85 -25.97 5.90
CA LYS A 26 3.62 -25.81 6.64
C LYS A 26 2.53 -25.55 5.59
N THR A 27 1.79 -26.58 5.22
CA THR A 27 0.55 -26.41 4.46
C THR A 27 -0.48 -25.89 5.45
N THR A 28 -0.44 -24.58 5.69
CA THR A 28 -1.53 -23.86 6.34
C THR A 28 -2.62 -23.70 5.29
N ALA A 29 -3.86 -24.08 5.58
CA ALA A 29 -5.00 -23.74 4.74
C ALA A 29 -4.99 -22.21 4.51
N ALA A 30 -5.09 -21.78 3.25
CA ALA A 30 -4.99 -20.38 2.86
C ALA A 30 -5.96 -19.54 3.71
N SER A 31 -5.39 -18.69 4.56
CA SER A 31 -6.18 -17.77 5.40
C SER A 31 -6.88 -16.77 4.49
N ASP A 32 -8.00 -16.17 4.88
CA ASP A 32 -8.69 -15.17 4.04
C ASP A 32 -7.79 -13.97 3.63
N ALA A 33 -6.65 -13.78 4.31
CA ALA A 33 -5.59 -12.84 3.93
C ALA A 33 -4.84 -13.21 2.63
N ASP A 34 -4.97 -14.44 2.13
CA ASP A 34 -4.34 -14.94 0.90
C ASP A 34 -5.21 -14.69 -0.35
N LYS A 35 -6.49 -14.34 -0.19
CA LYS A 35 -7.34 -14.02 -1.34
C LYS A 35 -7.15 -12.55 -1.72
N PRO A 36 -6.76 -12.25 -2.97
CA PRO A 36 -6.64 -10.87 -3.40
C PRO A 36 -8.02 -10.22 -3.51
N PHE A 37 -8.13 -8.96 -3.11
CA PHE A 37 -9.24 -8.08 -3.47
C PHE A 37 -8.79 -7.15 -4.60
N TYR A 38 -9.72 -6.66 -5.41
CA TYR A 38 -9.39 -5.86 -6.58
C TYR A 38 -9.71 -4.37 -6.39
N LYS A 39 -8.75 -3.52 -6.74
CA LYS A 39 -8.93 -2.06 -6.87
C LYS A 39 -8.43 -1.61 -8.23
N ASN A 40 -8.79 -0.41 -8.65
CA ASN A 40 -8.18 0.21 -9.82
C ASN A 40 -7.05 1.14 -9.39
N ALA A 41 -5.97 1.19 -10.17
CA ALA A 41 -4.97 2.23 -10.02
C ALA A 41 -5.61 3.60 -10.35
N MET A 42 -5.70 4.51 -9.39
CA MET A 42 -6.29 5.84 -9.61
C MET A 42 -5.30 6.82 -10.22
N VAL A 43 -4.00 6.53 -10.09
CA VAL A 43 -2.89 7.21 -10.76
C VAL A 43 -1.93 6.18 -11.35
N ASN A 44 -1.07 6.61 -12.28
CA ASN A 44 0.00 5.73 -12.77
C ASN A 44 0.87 5.30 -11.59
N THR A 45 1.00 3.99 -11.41
CA THR A 45 1.66 3.42 -10.24
C THR A 45 2.84 2.55 -10.65
N TYR A 46 3.94 2.68 -9.91
CA TYR A 46 5.12 1.83 -10.08
C TYR A 46 5.07 0.65 -9.12
N VAL A 47 5.84 -0.39 -9.44
CA VAL A 47 6.03 -1.56 -8.58
C VAL A 47 7.32 -1.37 -7.77
N TYR A 48 7.27 -1.80 -6.53
CA TYR A 48 8.33 -1.69 -5.53
C TYR A 48 8.61 -3.06 -4.91
N ASP A 49 9.82 -3.25 -4.41
CA ASP A 49 10.16 -4.36 -3.52
C ASP A 49 9.76 -4.06 -2.07
N GLU A 50 9.96 -5.03 -1.17
CA GLU A 50 9.69 -4.89 0.27
C GLU A 50 10.45 -3.75 0.96
N LYS A 51 11.54 -3.25 0.37
CA LYS A 51 12.36 -2.15 0.89
C LYS A 51 11.93 -0.80 0.30
N GLY A 52 10.85 -0.77 -0.47
CA GLY A 52 10.32 0.44 -1.11
C GLY A 52 11.17 0.92 -2.28
N LYS A 53 12.07 0.09 -2.81
CA LYS A 53 12.86 0.42 -4.00
C LYS A 53 12.07 0.04 -5.25
N ARG A 54 12.01 0.96 -6.22
CA ARG A 54 11.30 0.74 -7.48
C ARG A 54 11.94 -0.43 -8.25
N THR A 55 11.11 -1.38 -8.69
CA THR A 55 11.54 -2.50 -9.54
C THR A 55 11.65 -2.09 -11.01
N LYS A 56 12.00 -3.05 -11.88
CA LYS A 56 12.03 -2.87 -13.35
C LYS A 56 10.70 -3.27 -14.02
N ASP A 57 9.70 -3.71 -13.25
CA ASP A 57 8.38 -4.05 -13.80
C ASP A 57 7.75 -2.83 -14.49
N LYS A 58 6.93 -3.08 -15.52
CA LYS A 58 6.19 -2.01 -16.18
C LYS A 58 5.26 -1.35 -15.17
N LYS A 59 5.18 -0.02 -15.21
CA LYS A 59 4.20 0.73 -14.43
C LYS A 59 2.79 0.30 -14.81
N ILE A 60 1.89 0.25 -13.84
CA ILE A 60 0.48 0.00 -14.05
C ILE A 60 -0.18 1.36 -14.33
N LEU A 61 -0.91 1.46 -15.43
CA LEU A 61 -1.55 2.71 -15.85
C LEU A 61 -2.82 2.97 -15.05
N ALA A 62 -3.15 4.25 -14.87
CA ALA A 62 -4.40 4.64 -14.22
C ALA A 62 -5.62 4.01 -14.93
N GLY A 63 -6.62 3.60 -14.14
CA GLY A 63 -7.81 2.88 -14.57
C GLY A 63 -7.64 1.37 -14.74
N LYS A 64 -6.43 0.82 -14.61
CA LYS A 64 -6.21 -0.64 -14.66
C LYS A 64 -6.45 -1.29 -13.31
N ALA A 65 -7.03 -2.48 -13.34
CA ALA A 65 -7.23 -3.31 -12.16
C ALA A 65 -5.90 -3.78 -11.55
N VAL A 66 -5.89 -3.87 -10.23
CA VAL A 66 -4.77 -4.31 -9.39
C VAL A 66 -5.33 -5.28 -8.36
N GLY A 67 -4.82 -6.51 -8.36
CA GLY A 67 -5.08 -7.47 -7.28
C GLY A 67 -4.21 -7.11 -6.08
N CYS A 68 -4.85 -6.76 -4.97
CA CYS A 68 -4.23 -6.33 -3.73
C CYS A 68 -4.42 -7.40 -2.66
N TYR A 69 -3.41 -7.61 -1.84
CA TYR A 69 -3.47 -8.46 -0.65
C TYR A 69 -3.52 -7.55 0.58
N SER A 70 -4.26 -7.92 1.62
CA SER A 70 -4.52 -7.06 2.79
C SER A 70 -3.27 -6.69 3.60
N MET A 71 -2.12 -7.32 3.32
CA MET A 71 -0.84 -6.99 3.94
C MET A 71 -0.31 -5.63 3.46
N ILE A 72 -0.17 -4.71 4.42
CA ILE A 72 0.43 -3.38 4.24
C ILE A 72 1.87 -3.43 4.76
N ASN A 73 2.81 -2.98 3.93
CA ASN A 73 4.21 -2.83 4.29
C ASN A 73 4.56 -1.34 4.39
N TYR A 74 5.12 -0.92 5.51
CA TYR A 74 5.57 0.44 5.73
C TYR A 74 7.07 0.56 5.51
N VAL A 75 7.47 1.48 4.63
CA VAL A 75 8.88 1.85 4.43
C VAL A 75 9.04 3.29 4.87
N GLY A 76 9.45 3.47 6.12
CA GLY A 76 9.31 4.75 6.83
C GLY A 76 7.84 5.07 7.08
N ASP A 77 7.42 6.28 6.73
CA ASP A 77 6.04 6.78 6.86
C ASP A 77 5.15 6.45 5.65
N LYS A 78 5.66 5.68 4.68
CA LYS A 78 4.98 5.41 3.42
C LYS A 78 4.37 4.01 3.42
N PRO A 79 3.02 3.88 3.34
CA PRO A 79 2.35 2.60 3.21
C PRO A 79 2.39 2.09 1.77
N TYR A 80 2.70 0.81 1.62
CA TYR A 80 2.63 0.06 0.39
C TYR A 80 1.74 -1.16 0.57
N ILE A 81 0.96 -1.51 -0.45
CA ILE A 81 0.13 -2.72 -0.44
C ILE A 81 0.73 -3.77 -1.36
N MET A 82 0.72 -5.02 -0.90
CA MET A 82 1.23 -6.14 -1.67
C MET A 82 0.30 -6.47 -2.84
N ILE A 83 0.89 -6.77 -3.99
CA ILE A 83 0.20 -7.16 -5.24
C ILE A 83 0.70 -8.50 -5.81
N GLY A 84 1.62 -9.15 -5.10
CA GLY A 84 2.25 -10.41 -5.47
C GLY A 84 3.53 -10.62 -4.66
N GLN A 85 4.18 -11.78 -4.85
CA GLN A 85 5.38 -12.13 -4.09
C GLN A 85 6.49 -11.07 -4.25
N ASN A 86 6.87 -10.43 -3.15
CA ASN A 86 7.83 -9.32 -3.09
C ASN A 86 7.54 -8.19 -4.10
N LYS A 87 6.27 -7.95 -4.41
CA LYS A 87 5.82 -6.87 -5.29
C LYS A 87 4.77 -6.04 -4.59
N TYR A 88 5.02 -4.74 -4.55
CA TYR A 88 4.19 -3.77 -3.84
C TYR A 88 3.89 -2.56 -4.71
N VAL A 89 2.77 -1.89 -4.44
CA VAL A 89 2.45 -0.58 -4.99
C VAL A 89 2.17 0.39 -3.85
N ALA A 90 2.38 1.69 -4.07
CA ALA A 90 2.03 2.68 -3.05
C ALA A 90 0.53 2.60 -2.73
N TYR A 91 0.19 2.45 -1.45
CA TYR A 91 -1.18 2.21 -0.98
C TYR A 91 -2.15 3.28 -1.50
N MET A 92 -1.75 4.55 -1.37
CA MET A 92 -2.54 5.69 -1.82
C MET A 92 -2.80 5.71 -3.33
N ASN A 93 -2.07 4.95 -4.16
CA ASN A 93 -2.34 4.93 -5.60
C ASN A 93 -3.54 4.05 -5.98
N VAL A 94 -3.95 3.13 -5.10
CA VAL A 94 -4.96 2.09 -5.38
C VAL A 94 -6.10 2.11 -4.37
N VAL A 95 -5.80 2.16 -3.07
CA VAL A 95 -6.82 2.21 -2.02
C VAL A 95 -7.19 3.66 -1.71
N GLY A 96 -6.20 4.55 -1.65
CA GLY A 96 -6.40 5.96 -1.31
C GLY A 96 -6.47 6.20 0.20
N LEU A 97 -6.68 7.46 0.58
CA LEU A 97 -6.82 7.86 1.98
C LEU A 97 -7.98 8.84 2.10
N ASP A 98 -8.91 8.55 3.00
CA ASP A 98 -10.02 9.45 3.28
C ASP A 98 -9.55 10.67 4.07
N CYS A 99 -9.86 11.85 3.53
CA CYS A 99 -9.46 13.13 4.10
C CYS A 99 -10.67 14.05 4.20
N GLN A 100 -10.71 14.84 5.27
CA GLN A 100 -11.74 15.86 5.42
C GLN A 100 -11.42 17.08 4.53
N LEU A 101 -12.47 17.72 4.02
CA LEU A 101 -12.39 18.98 3.31
C LEU A 101 -12.46 20.16 4.28
N ASN A 102 -11.45 21.02 4.30
CA ASN A 102 -11.46 22.24 5.13
C ASN A 102 -12.20 23.42 4.44
N HIS A 103 -12.48 23.30 3.14
CA HIS A 103 -13.22 24.26 2.32
C HIS A 103 -14.14 23.54 1.34
N ASN A 104 -15.20 24.21 0.88
CA ASN A 104 -15.96 23.73 -0.26
C ASN A 104 -15.03 23.58 -1.47
N SER A 105 -15.15 22.48 -2.19
CA SER A 105 -14.23 22.10 -3.25
C SER A 105 -14.97 21.75 -4.54
N TYR A 106 -14.34 22.09 -5.66
CA TYR A 106 -14.81 21.72 -6.99
C TYR A 106 -13.93 20.61 -7.55
N ILE A 107 -14.48 19.85 -8.49
CA ILE A 107 -13.75 18.81 -9.20
C ILE A 107 -13.13 19.42 -10.47
N TYR A 108 -11.87 19.07 -10.72
CA TYR A 108 -11.08 19.51 -11.85
C TYR A 108 -10.63 18.32 -12.69
N SER A 109 -10.51 18.54 -13.99
CA SER A 109 -9.94 17.59 -14.95
C SER A 109 -8.41 17.56 -14.87
N SER A 110 -7.80 16.61 -15.57
CA SER A 110 -6.34 16.47 -15.72
C SER A 110 -5.65 17.70 -16.33
N SER A 111 -6.38 18.52 -17.08
CA SER A 111 -5.88 19.79 -17.63
C SER A 111 -6.07 20.99 -16.69
N GLY A 112 -6.59 20.77 -15.47
CA GLY A 112 -6.83 21.82 -14.47
C GLY A 112 -8.09 22.65 -14.74
N LYS A 113 -8.94 22.25 -15.70
CA LYS A 113 -10.23 22.90 -15.95
C LYS A 113 -11.26 22.36 -14.97
N ARG A 114 -12.00 23.24 -14.31
CA ARG A 114 -13.13 22.87 -13.44
C ARG A 114 -14.17 22.13 -14.27
N MET A 115 -14.64 21.00 -13.76
CA MET A 115 -15.73 20.25 -14.38
C MET A 115 -17.05 20.95 -14.06
N LYS A 116 -17.82 21.29 -15.10
CA LYS A 116 -19.17 21.81 -14.93
C LYS A 116 -20.11 20.64 -14.59
N ASN A 117 -21.19 20.91 -13.85
CA ASN A 117 -22.22 19.94 -13.48
C ASN A 117 -21.76 18.74 -12.63
N SER A 118 -20.55 18.79 -12.06
CA SER A 118 -20.04 17.75 -11.14
C SER A 118 -20.40 18.01 -9.66
N GLY A 119 -21.27 18.97 -9.39
CA GLY A 119 -21.59 19.43 -8.04
C GLY A 119 -20.41 20.12 -7.32
N VAL A 120 -20.59 20.25 -6.01
CA VAL A 120 -19.61 20.84 -5.07
C VAL A 120 -19.42 19.85 -3.94
N LEU A 121 -18.17 19.52 -3.62
CA LEU A 121 -17.86 18.78 -2.41
C LEU A 121 -17.87 19.75 -1.24
N LEU A 122 -18.71 19.47 -0.24
CA LEU A 122 -18.94 20.40 0.86
C LEU A 122 -17.84 20.31 1.92
N LYS A 123 -17.52 21.46 2.53
CA LYS A 123 -16.65 21.56 3.70
C LYS A 123 -17.12 20.59 4.80
N ASN A 124 -16.17 20.05 5.55
CA ASN A 124 -16.31 19.01 6.56
C ASN A 124 -16.73 17.64 6.01
N GLY A 125 -17.07 17.53 4.72
CA GLY A 125 -17.25 16.24 4.05
C GLY A 125 -15.92 15.50 3.85
N LEU A 126 -16.01 14.19 3.62
CA LEU A 126 -14.87 13.34 3.32
C LEU A 126 -14.65 13.22 1.82
N VAL A 127 -13.38 13.09 1.43
CA VAL A 127 -12.96 12.76 0.08
C VAL A 127 -11.77 11.81 0.13
N THR A 128 -11.84 10.72 -0.62
CA THR A 128 -10.68 9.83 -0.80
C THR A 128 -9.68 10.48 -1.75
N VAL A 129 -8.45 10.68 -1.28
CA VAL A 129 -7.36 11.19 -2.10
C VAL A 129 -6.41 10.07 -2.50
N TYR A 130 -5.85 10.20 -3.70
CA TYR A 130 -4.96 9.21 -4.28
C TYR A 130 -3.60 9.81 -4.67
N GLY A 131 -2.58 8.98 -4.54
CA GLY A 131 -1.18 9.29 -4.85
C GLY A 131 -0.65 10.52 -4.10
N GLY A 132 0.35 11.18 -4.70
CA GLY A 132 0.91 12.44 -4.20
C GLY A 132 0.28 13.68 -4.84
N LYS A 133 0.49 14.85 -4.24
CA LYS A 133 0.06 16.14 -4.81
C LYS A 133 0.64 16.34 -6.21
N LYS A 134 -0.21 16.61 -7.19
CA LYS A 134 0.17 16.93 -8.58
C LYS A 134 0.07 18.42 -8.83
N LYS A 135 1.08 19.02 -9.46
CA LYS A 135 1.01 20.41 -9.95
C LYS A 135 0.33 20.43 -11.32
N ILE A 136 -0.74 21.21 -11.46
CA ILE A 136 -1.48 21.41 -12.71
C ILE A 136 -1.68 22.92 -12.86
N ASN A 137 -1.20 23.50 -13.96
CA ASN A 137 -1.29 24.94 -14.24
C ASN A 137 -0.93 25.84 -13.04
N GLY A 138 0.19 25.55 -12.37
CA GLY A 138 0.68 26.36 -11.25
C GLY A 138 0.13 25.98 -9.87
N SER A 139 -1.06 25.37 -9.78
CA SER A 139 -1.69 24.97 -8.52
C SER A 139 -1.45 23.50 -8.17
N LYS A 140 -1.46 23.16 -6.87
CA LYS A 140 -1.33 21.77 -6.39
C LYS A 140 -2.71 21.14 -6.20
N TYR A 141 -2.84 19.87 -6.58
CA TYR A 141 -4.08 19.11 -6.53
C TYR A 141 -3.84 17.71 -5.98
N TRP A 142 -4.85 17.15 -5.32
CA TRP A 142 -4.95 15.72 -5.05
C TRP A 142 -5.80 15.04 -6.10
N ALA A 143 -5.45 13.83 -6.51
CA ALA A 143 -6.34 13.00 -7.31
C ALA A 143 -7.45 12.45 -6.43
N ILE A 144 -8.69 12.41 -6.93
CA ILE A 144 -9.86 11.83 -6.24
C ILE A 144 -10.52 10.72 -7.08
N GLY A 145 -9.84 10.33 -8.16
CA GLY A 145 -10.29 9.38 -9.16
C GLY A 145 -9.42 9.50 -10.42
N VAL A 146 -9.66 8.65 -11.40
CA VAL A 146 -8.89 8.65 -12.65
C VAL A 146 -9.14 9.96 -13.41
N GLY A 147 -8.12 10.83 -13.46
CA GLY A 147 -8.20 12.11 -14.15
C GLY A 147 -9.04 13.18 -13.45
N LEU A 148 -9.48 12.92 -12.21
CA LEU A 148 -10.30 13.82 -11.40
C LEU A 148 -9.49 14.36 -10.21
N TYR A 149 -9.65 15.64 -9.93
CA TYR A 149 -8.79 16.35 -8.99
C TYR A 149 -9.53 17.35 -8.13
N VAL A 150 -9.03 17.58 -6.92
CA VAL A 150 -9.43 18.70 -6.04
C VAL A 150 -8.19 19.51 -5.66
N LYS A 151 -8.37 20.81 -5.41
CA LYS A 151 -7.24 21.66 -5.00
C LYS A 151 -6.70 21.20 -3.64
N ALA A 152 -5.38 21.11 -3.54
CA ALA A 152 -4.74 20.51 -2.36
C ALA A 152 -4.86 21.35 -1.08
N ASN A 153 -5.14 22.65 -1.18
CA ASN A 153 -5.39 23.52 -0.03
C ASN A 153 -6.83 23.41 0.51
N ASN A 154 -7.74 22.76 -0.22
CA ASN A 154 -9.12 22.51 0.20
C ASN A 154 -9.29 21.18 0.94
N VAL A 155 -8.24 20.36 0.98
CA VAL A 155 -8.20 19.08 1.68
C VAL A 155 -7.30 19.26 2.88
N GLU A 156 -7.73 18.77 4.03
CA GLU A 156 -6.85 18.67 5.20
C GLU A 156 -5.62 17.84 4.86
N THR A 157 -4.52 18.10 5.56
CA THR A 157 -3.30 17.33 5.34
C THR A 157 -3.60 15.86 5.62
N PRO A 158 -3.42 14.96 4.63
CA PRO A 158 -3.65 13.55 4.85
C PRO A 158 -2.71 13.08 5.96
N LYS A 159 -3.26 12.60 7.07
CA LYS A 159 -2.48 12.00 8.15
C LYS A 159 -2.06 10.61 7.67
N GLY A 160 -0.75 10.33 7.67
CA GLY A 160 -0.15 9.13 7.09
C GLY A 160 -0.45 7.81 7.81
N GLU A 161 -1.50 7.75 8.63
CA GLU A 161 -1.88 6.55 9.37
C GLU A 161 -3.03 5.84 8.64
N VAL A 162 -2.74 4.68 8.06
CA VAL A 162 -3.79 3.79 7.54
C VAL A 162 -4.33 2.99 8.73
N THR A 163 -5.45 3.43 9.29
CA THR A 163 -6.01 2.87 10.54
C THR A 163 -7.11 1.83 10.33
N SER A 164 -7.45 1.47 9.09
CA SER A 164 -8.54 0.56 8.77
C SER A 164 -8.15 -0.56 7.81
N ASP A 165 -8.84 -1.70 7.95
CA ASP A 165 -8.74 -2.84 7.04
C ASP A 165 -8.99 -2.37 5.60
N PRO A 166 -8.02 -2.55 4.67
CA PRO A 166 -8.17 -2.14 3.28
C PRO A 166 -9.33 -2.82 2.54
N ASN A 167 -9.86 -3.92 3.09
CA ASN A 167 -11.01 -4.65 2.55
C ASN A 167 -12.36 -3.93 2.80
N THR A 168 -12.46 -3.07 3.82
CA THR A 168 -13.75 -2.50 4.29
C THR A 168 -14.04 -1.09 3.74
N GLN A 169 -13.11 -0.46 3.00
CA GLN A 169 -13.24 0.94 2.60
C GLN A 169 -14.18 1.22 1.39
N ASN A 170 -14.99 0.24 0.95
CA ASN A 170 -16.03 0.46 -0.08
C ASN A 170 -17.36 -0.25 0.27
N GLN A 171 -17.95 0.02 1.44
CA GLN A 171 -19.40 -0.12 1.60
C GLN A 171 -20.02 1.28 1.59
N THR A 172 -20.70 1.58 0.49
CA THR A 172 -21.63 2.70 0.35
C THR A 172 -22.65 2.64 1.50
N THR A 173 -22.67 3.65 2.36
CA THR A 173 -23.80 3.90 3.25
C THR A 173 -25.01 4.22 2.38
N GLU A 174 -26.01 3.34 2.43
CA GLU A 174 -27.34 3.59 1.87
C GLU A 174 -27.93 4.88 2.45
N PRO A 175 -28.68 5.67 1.67
CA PRO A 175 -29.40 6.83 2.20
C PRO A 175 -30.43 6.34 3.23
N GLN A 176 -30.24 6.73 4.48
CA GLN A 176 -31.28 6.65 5.49
C GLN A 176 -32.33 7.72 5.16
N THR A 177 -33.44 7.29 4.58
CA THR A 177 -34.64 8.12 4.43
C THR A 177 -35.36 8.19 5.77
N SER A 178 -35.73 9.42 6.15
CA SER A 178 -36.58 9.76 7.30
C SER A 178 -37.98 9.15 7.18
#